data_AF-A0AAW2B2K9-F1
#
_entry.id   AF-A0AAW2B2K9-F1
#
_cell.length_a   1.000
_cell.length_b   1.000
_cell.length_c   1.000
_cell.angle_alpha   90.00
_cell.angle_beta   90.00
_cell.angle_gamma   90.00
#
_symmetry.space_group_name_H-M   'P 1'
#
loop_
_entity.id
_entity.type
_entity.pdbx_description
1 polymer ?
#
loop_
_entity_poly.entity_id
_entity_poly.type
_entity_poly.pdbx_seq_one_letter_code
_entity_poly.pdbx_strand_id
1 'polypeptide(L)'
;MEDTLLWILGVLLLLFCSVDVWYYIRVVAVVVRAWFLSPVFDITGEQTTGGRVVLHDVDFCHMNNARYLRECDFARFSLYTRNGVLKAIRALGATMAVGASTVRYRRPLCVGEAFELRSRIVTWDDKSFYVEQRFVSCKDGMVSAVMFCKQNVLRSSPDKILQFLCKRKVEVPEFPEDLQHWINFIAASSKALRGESQLDNKKNE
;
A
#
# COMPACT_ATOMS: atom_id res chain seq x y z
N MET A 1 -2.87 -0.62 -44.40
CA MET A 1 -2.05 -1.24 -43.33
C MET A 1 -1.30 -0.17 -42.55
N GLU A 2 -0.67 0.78 -43.25
CA GLU A 2 0.03 1.93 -42.65
C GLU A 2 -0.90 2.85 -41.85
N ASP A 3 -2.08 3.20 -42.36
CA ASP A 3 -3.04 4.04 -41.64
C ASP A 3 -3.52 3.40 -40.33
N THR A 4 -3.80 2.09 -40.34
CA THR A 4 -4.21 1.35 -39.15
C THR A 4 -3.09 1.32 -38.11
N LEU A 5 -1.84 1.16 -38.53
CA LEU A 5 -0.68 1.19 -37.63
C LEU A 5 -0.50 2.57 -37.00
N LEU A 6 -0.67 3.65 -37.77
CA LEU A 6 -0.60 5.03 -37.27
C LEU A 6 -1.68 5.32 -36.24
N TRP A 7 -2.92 4.88 -36.48
CA TRP A 7 -4.01 5.01 -35.50
C TRP A 7 -3.72 4.24 -34.20
N ILE A 8 -3.20 3.02 -34.30
CA ILE A 8 -2.80 2.23 -33.12
C ILE A 8 -1.70 2.95 -32.33
N LEU A 9 -0.65 3.43 -33.00
CA LEU A 9 0.43 4.18 -32.34
C LEU A 9 -0.08 5.47 -31.71
N GLY A 10 -0.98 6.19 -32.37
CA GLY A 10 -1.60 7.41 -31.85
C GLY A 10 -2.41 7.14 -30.57
N VAL A 11 -3.21 6.08 -30.54
CA VAL A 11 -3.97 5.67 -29.35
C VAL A 11 -3.04 5.25 -28.21
N LEU A 12 -2.00 4.46 -28.51
CA LEU A 12 -1.03 4.03 -27.50
C LEU A 12 -0.27 5.21 -26.89
N LEU A 13 0.13 6.18 -27.72
CA LEU A 13 0.78 7.41 -27.26
C LEU A 13 -0.17 8.24 -26.38
N LEU A 14 -1.43 8.41 -26.81
CA LEU A 14 -2.43 9.12 -26.03
C LEU A 14 -2.63 8.46 -24.65
N LEU A 15 -2.79 7.13 -24.61
CA LEU A 15 -2.90 6.39 -23.36
C LEU A 15 -1.66 6.57 -22.48
N PHE A 16 -0.47 6.50 -23.07
CA PHE A 16 0.80 6.70 -22.35
C PHE A 16 0.93 8.10 -21.76
N CYS A 17 0.47 9.14 -22.47
CA CYS A 17 0.51 10.52 -22.00
C CYS A 17 -0.60 10.84 -20.98
N SER A 18 -1.76 10.18 -21.07
CA SER A 18 -2.93 10.48 -20.23
C SER A 18 -3.06 9.59 -19.00
N VAL A 19 -2.44 8.42 -18.99
CA VAL A 19 -2.59 7.42 -17.92
C VAL A 19 -1.21 6.94 -17.48
N ASP A 20 -1.06 6.63 -16.19
CA ASP A 20 0.13 5.95 -15.69
C ASP A 20 0.11 4.46 -16.09
N VAL A 21 0.28 4.19 -17.38
CA VAL A 21 0.23 2.84 -17.98
C VAL A 21 1.20 1.89 -17.25
N TRP A 22 2.39 2.38 -16.89
CA TRP A 22 3.40 1.61 -16.16
C TRP A 22 2.95 1.17 -14.77
N TYR A 23 2.20 2.01 -14.05
CA TYR A 23 1.60 1.62 -12.77
C TYR A 23 0.71 0.38 -12.93
N TYR A 24 -0.26 0.43 -13.86
CA TYR A 24 -1.24 -0.63 -14.02
C TYR A 24 -0.62 -1.94 -14.51
N ILE A 25 0.30 -1.86 -15.48
CA ILE A 25 1.07 -3.03 -15.94
C ILE A 25 1.80 -3.69 -14.76
N ARG A 26 2.44 -2.88 -13.91
CA ARG A 26 3.18 -3.40 -12.76
C ARG A 26 2.27 -3.98 -11.68
N VAL A 27 1.10 -3.37 -11.42
CA VAL A 27 0.09 -3.97 -10.52
C VAL A 27 -0.30 -5.36 -11.01
N VAL A 28 -0.65 -5.50 -12.30
CA VAL A 28 -1.01 -6.79 -12.89
C VAL A 28 0.13 -7.78 -12.75
N ALA A 29 1.36 -7.39 -13.12
CA ALA A 29 2.54 -8.24 -13.01
C ALA A 29 2.80 -8.69 -11.57
N VAL A 30 2.65 -7.81 -10.58
CA VAL A 30 2.83 -8.12 -9.16
C VAL A 30 1.77 -9.11 -8.67
N VAL A 31 0.50 -8.91 -9.03
CA VAL A 31 -0.59 -9.83 -8.64
C VAL A 31 -0.42 -11.19 -9.30
N VAL A 32 -0.10 -11.22 -10.59
CA VAL A 32 0.14 -12.47 -11.32
C VAL A 32 1.35 -13.21 -10.73
N ARG A 33 2.46 -12.52 -10.49
CA ARG A 33 3.64 -13.10 -9.82
C ARG A 33 3.29 -13.64 -8.44
N ALA A 34 2.50 -12.90 -7.65
CA ALA A 34 2.09 -13.32 -6.32
C ALA A 34 1.26 -14.61 -6.31
N TRP A 35 0.54 -14.94 -7.39
CA TRP A 35 -0.15 -16.23 -7.52
C TRP A 35 0.79 -17.43 -7.72
N PHE A 36 1.99 -17.20 -8.23
CA PHE A 36 3.01 -18.25 -8.41
C PHE A 36 3.99 -18.36 -7.25
N LEU A 37 3.98 -17.41 -6.32
CA LEU A 37 4.75 -17.47 -5.07
C LEU A 37 4.00 -18.29 -4.03
N SER A 38 4.72 -18.89 -3.08
CA SER A 38 4.10 -19.61 -1.96
C SER A 38 3.15 -18.69 -1.20
N PRO A 39 1.91 -19.13 -0.92
CA PRO A 39 0.97 -18.36 -0.11
C PRO A 39 1.51 -18.20 1.32
N VAL A 40 1.11 -17.13 1.98
CA VAL A 40 1.45 -16.84 3.38
C VAL A 40 0.14 -16.67 4.11
N PHE A 41 -0.39 -17.77 4.66
CA PHE A 41 -1.71 -17.78 5.29
C PHE A 41 -1.75 -17.09 6.65
N ASP A 42 -0.59 -16.89 7.28
CA ASP A 42 -0.49 -16.01 8.45
C ASP A 42 -0.74 -14.57 8.01
N ILE A 43 -1.85 -14.02 8.49
CA ILE A 43 -2.33 -12.66 8.18
C ILE A 43 -1.35 -11.60 8.69
N THR A 44 -0.77 -11.85 9.86
CA THR A 44 0.22 -10.98 10.51
C THR A 44 1.65 -11.29 10.10
N GLY A 45 1.83 -12.37 9.34
CA GLY A 45 3.12 -12.84 8.85
C GLY A 45 3.77 -11.81 7.94
N GLU A 46 5.06 -11.56 8.18
CA GLU A 46 5.84 -10.65 7.35
C GLU A 46 6.10 -11.25 5.97
N GLN A 47 5.92 -10.43 4.94
CA GLN A 47 6.25 -10.77 3.57
C GLN A 47 7.30 -9.82 3.01
N THR A 48 8.34 -10.39 2.42
CA THR A 48 9.42 -9.64 1.79
C THR A 48 9.25 -9.57 0.27
N THR A 49 9.33 -8.37 -0.28
CA THR A 49 9.45 -8.13 -1.74
C THR A 49 10.77 -7.44 -2.03
N GLY A 50 11.58 -7.98 -2.92
CA GLY A 50 12.84 -7.35 -3.33
C GLY A 50 12.64 -6.27 -4.39
N GLY A 51 13.47 -5.23 -4.34
CA GLY A 51 13.52 -4.14 -5.31
C GLY A 51 14.93 -3.59 -5.51
N ARG A 52 15.11 -2.79 -6.56
CA ARG A 52 16.32 -2.00 -6.80
C ARG A 52 15.92 -0.61 -7.21
N VAL A 53 16.64 0.40 -6.73
CA VAL A 53 16.45 1.79 -7.17
C VAL A 53 16.99 1.90 -8.59
N VAL A 54 16.14 2.17 -9.58
CA VAL A 54 16.57 2.38 -10.97
C VAL A 54 16.47 3.87 -11.35
N LEU A 55 16.93 4.22 -12.55
CA LEU A 55 17.02 5.63 -12.99
C LEU A 55 15.67 6.37 -12.94
N HIS A 56 14.55 5.67 -13.17
CA HIS A 56 13.21 6.29 -13.12
C HIS A 56 12.70 6.58 -11.69
N ASP A 57 13.41 6.08 -10.67
CA ASP A 57 13.02 6.22 -9.27
C ASP A 57 13.67 7.41 -8.58
N VAL A 58 14.58 8.13 -9.24
CA VAL A 58 15.54 9.00 -8.57
C VAL A 58 15.26 10.48 -8.85
N ASP A 59 15.34 11.30 -7.81
CA ASP A 59 15.54 12.75 -7.90
C ASP A 59 16.82 13.13 -7.13
N PHE A 60 17.61 14.08 -7.62
CA PHE A 60 18.81 14.60 -6.94
C PHE A 60 19.73 13.52 -6.28
N CYS A 61 19.95 12.40 -6.99
CA CYS A 61 20.82 11.27 -6.63
C CYS A 61 20.34 10.29 -5.54
N HIS A 62 19.09 10.39 -5.08
CA HIS A 62 18.46 9.39 -4.20
C HIS A 62 17.07 8.99 -4.70
N MET A 63 16.55 7.87 -4.20
CA MET A 63 15.18 7.45 -4.48
C MET A 63 14.21 8.55 -4.04
N ASN A 64 13.40 9.02 -4.98
CA ASN A 64 12.39 10.04 -4.75
C ASN A 64 11.42 9.59 -3.66
N ASN A 65 11.06 10.48 -2.75
CA ASN A 65 10.19 10.20 -1.61
C ASN A 65 8.84 9.56 -2.01
N ALA A 66 8.22 10.02 -3.11
CA ALA A 66 6.97 9.46 -3.61
C ALA A 66 7.14 8.03 -4.14
N ARG A 67 8.34 7.63 -4.56
CA ARG A 67 8.61 6.26 -5.00
C ARG A 67 8.53 5.26 -3.86
N TYR A 68 8.90 5.64 -2.63
CA TYR A 68 8.71 4.78 -1.46
C TYR A 68 7.23 4.43 -1.25
N LEU A 69 6.33 5.41 -1.35
CA LEU A 69 4.88 5.18 -1.27
C LEU A 69 4.37 4.26 -2.38
N ARG A 70 4.84 4.49 -3.61
CA ARG A 70 4.47 3.67 -4.76
C ARG A 70 4.95 2.22 -4.63
N GLU A 71 6.17 1.99 -4.16
CA GLU A 71 6.67 0.63 -3.88
C GLU A 71 5.86 -0.06 -2.78
N CYS A 72 5.45 0.70 -1.75
CA CYS A 72 4.57 0.19 -0.72
C CYS A 72 3.21 -0.27 -1.25
N ASP A 73 2.62 0.43 -2.23
CA ASP A 73 1.38 -0.02 -2.89
C ASP A 73 1.56 -1.39 -3.56
N PHE A 74 2.63 -1.56 -4.33
CA PHE A 74 2.93 -2.84 -5.00
C PHE A 74 3.15 -3.97 -3.98
N ALA A 75 3.91 -3.72 -2.91
CA ALA A 75 4.10 -4.70 -1.86
C ALA A 75 2.79 -5.06 -1.15
N ARG A 76 1.84 -4.11 -0.97
CA ARG A 76 0.50 -4.42 -0.43
C ARG A 76 -0.34 -5.26 -1.38
N PHE A 77 -0.27 -5.03 -2.70
CA PHE A 77 -0.92 -5.92 -3.67
C PHE A 77 -0.38 -7.36 -3.56
N SER A 78 0.93 -7.52 -3.44
CA SER A 78 1.56 -8.84 -3.21
C SER A 78 1.09 -9.46 -1.87
N LEU A 79 1.19 -8.70 -0.77
CA LEU A 79 0.77 -9.09 0.58
C LEU A 79 -0.65 -9.64 0.60
N TYR A 80 -1.61 -8.85 0.08
CA TYR A 80 -3.03 -9.19 0.08
C TYR A 80 -3.39 -10.32 -0.89
N THR A 81 -2.61 -10.48 -1.96
CA THR A 81 -2.80 -11.61 -2.87
C THR A 81 -2.36 -12.92 -2.18
N ARG A 82 -1.17 -12.91 -1.54
CA ARG A 82 -0.56 -14.10 -0.95
C ARG A 82 -1.19 -14.56 0.36
N ASN A 83 -1.76 -13.64 1.14
CA ASN A 83 -2.49 -13.98 2.37
C ASN A 83 -4.01 -14.15 2.15
N GLY A 84 -4.48 -13.97 0.91
CA GLY A 84 -5.87 -14.17 0.53
C GLY A 84 -6.81 -12.99 0.78
N VAL A 85 -6.37 -11.91 1.44
CA VAL A 85 -7.19 -10.71 1.69
C VAL A 85 -7.81 -10.16 0.40
N LEU A 86 -7.06 -10.10 -0.70
CA LEU A 86 -7.58 -9.65 -1.99
C LEU A 86 -8.71 -10.56 -2.53
N LYS A 87 -8.62 -11.87 -2.30
CA LYS A 87 -9.67 -12.83 -2.68
C LYS A 87 -10.93 -12.61 -1.84
N ALA A 88 -10.78 -12.41 -0.53
CA ALA A 88 -11.91 -12.16 0.37
C ALA A 88 -12.61 -10.84 0.06
N ILE A 89 -11.85 -9.77 -0.22
CA ILE A 89 -12.39 -8.47 -0.62
C ILE A 89 -13.28 -8.60 -1.85
N ARG A 90 -12.79 -9.29 -2.89
CA ARG A 90 -13.57 -9.54 -4.11
C ARG A 90 -14.81 -10.37 -3.84
N ALA A 91 -14.69 -11.45 -3.06
CA ALA A 91 -15.81 -12.33 -2.74
C ALA A 91 -16.91 -11.63 -1.91
N LEU A 92 -16.54 -10.66 -1.08
CA LEU A 92 -17.46 -9.90 -0.23
C LEU A 92 -17.96 -8.60 -0.88
N GLY A 93 -17.54 -8.28 -2.11
CA GLY A 93 -17.87 -6.99 -2.76
C GLY A 93 -17.32 -5.77 -2.01
N ALA A 94 -16.29 -5.97 -1.19
CA ALA A 94 -15.64 -4.92 -0.42
C ALA A 94 -14.63 -4.15 -1.29
N THR A 95 -14.22 -2.98 -0.84
CA THR A 95 -13.09 -2.23 -1.42
C THR A 95 -12.18 -1.71 -0.33
N MET A 96 -10.90 -1.50 -0.64
CA MET A 96 -9.94 -0.90 0.29
C MET A 96 -9.45 0.45 -0.23
N ALA A 97 -9.32 1.42 0.67
CA ALA A 97 -8.79 2.74 0.39
C ALA A 97 -7.77 3.15 1.45
N VAL A 98 -6.69 3.81 1.04
CA VAL A 98 -5.72 4.41 1.97
C VAL A 98 -6.43 5.55 2.72
N GLY A 99 -6.56 5.43 4.04
CA GLY A 99 -7.10 6.47 4.91
C GLY A 99 -6.03 7.40 5.48
N ALA A 100 -4.83 6.86 5.71
CA ALA A 100 -3.67 7.63 6.17
C ALA A 100 -2.38 6.87 5.85
N SER A 101 -1.30 7.61 5.65
CA SER A 101 0.05 7.08 5.49
C SER A 101 1.03 8.04 6.15
N THR A 102 2.01 7.51 6.88
CA THR A 102 3.16 8.27 7.37
C THR A 102 4.43 7.50 7.06
N VAL A 103 5.42 8.20 6.53
CA VAL A 103 6.73 7.64 6.21
C VAL A 103 7.78 8.36 7.02
N ARG A 104 8.64 7.59 7.68
CA ARG A 104 9.85 8.09 8.32
C ARG A 104 11.05 7.63 7.54
N TYR A 105 11.76 8.57 6.94
CA TYR A 105 13.01 8.33 6.23
C TYR A 105 14.17 8.39 7.22
N ARG A 106 15.05 7.39 7.17
CA ARG A 106 16.22 7.28 8.05
C ARG A 106 17.52 7.36 7.26
N ARG A 107 17.56 6.74 6.08
CA ARG A 107 18.70 6.78 5.15
C ARG A 107 18.20 6.76 3.71
N PRO A 108 18.75 7.60 2.82
CA PRO A 108 18.40 7.55 1.40
C PRO A 108 18.90 6.25 0.77
N LEU A 109 18.10 5.67 -0.13
CA LEU A 109 18.54 4.62 -1.04
C LEU A 109 19.04 5.29 -2.33
N CYS A 110 20.26 4.96 -2.75
CA CYS A 110 20.88 5.56 -3.93
C CYS A 110 20.60 4.74 -5.21
N VAL A 111 20.84 5.34 -6.37
CA VAL A 111 20.72 4.67 -7.68
C VAL A 111 21.48 3.34 -7.67
N GLY A 112 20.82 2.27 -8.12
CA GLY A 112 21.38 0.92 -8.23
C GLY A 112 21.36 0.10 -6.94
N GLU A 113 21.05 0.72 -5.79
CA GLU A 113 20.98 0.05 -4.50
C GLU A 113 19.79 -0.93 -4.45
N ALA A 114 20.05 -2.15 -3.98
CA ALA A 114 19.03 -3.17 -3.76
C ALA A 114 18.45 -3.05 -2.35
N PHE A 115 17.15 -3.29 -2.23
CA PHE A 115 16.44 -3.25 -0.96
C PHE A 115 15.41 -4.38 -0.86
N GLU A 116 15.12 -4.75 0.38
CA GLU A 116 13.98 -5.56 0.77
C GLU A 116 12.87 -4.66 1.31
N LEU A 117 11.67 -4.82 0.78
CA LEU A 117 10.46 -4.21 1.31
C LEU A 117 9.68 -5.26 2.10
N ARG A 118 9.81 -5.18 3.42
CA ARG A 118 9.17 -6.08 4.38
C ARG A 118 7.83 -5.49 4.79
N SER A 119 6.75 -6.21 4.51
CA SER A 119 5.38 -5.72 4.71
C SER A 119 4.56 -6.70 5.53
N ARG A 120 3.80 -6.20 6.50
CA ARG A 120 2.88 -7.02 7.31
C ARG A 120 1.65 -6.22 7.74
N ILE A 121 0.53 -6.92 7.93
CA ILE A 121 -0.61 -6.38 8.68
C ILE A 121 -0.23 -6.49 10.16
N VAL A 122 -0.15 -5.36 10.86
CA VAL A 122 0.20 -5.33 12.29
C VAL A 122 -1.02 -5.71 13.13
N THR A 123 -2.15 -5.06 12.86
CA THR A 123 -3.43 -5.28 13.54
C THR A 123 -4.56 -4.64 12.72
N TRP A 124 -5.79 -4.65 13.22
CA TRP A 124 -6.96 -4.05 12.57
C TRP A 124 -8.00 -3.60 13.60
N ASP A 125 -8.86 -2.67 13.20
CA ASP A 125 -10.04 -2.26 13.96
C ASP A 125 -11.34 -2.62 13.21
N ASP A 126 -12.45 -2.00 13.62
CA ASP A 126 -13.77 -2.20 13.02
C ASP A 126 -13.84 -1.79 11.54
N LYS A 127 -12.95 -0.89 11.09
CA LYS A 127 -13.01 -0.25 9.78
C LYS A 127 -11.75 -0.43 8.95
N SER A 128 -10.62 -0.76 9.55
CA SER A 128 -9.32 -0.55 8.90
C SER A 128 -8.30 -1.62 9.26
N PHE A 129 -7.50 -2.02 8.27
CA PHE A 129 -6.24 -2.73 8.52
C PHE A 129 -5.12 -1.71 8.75
N TYR A 130 -4.23 -2.04 9.68
CA TYR A 130 -3.02 -1.28 9.96
C TYR A 130 -1.81 -2.04 9.44
N VAL A 131 -1.09 -1.46 8.49
CA VAL A 131 0.03 -2.09 7.78
C VAL A 131 1.32 -1.38 8.10
N GLU A 132 2.35 -2.16 8.42
CA GLU A 132 3.72 -1.68 8.54
C GLU A 132 4.55 -2.15 7.34
N GLN A 133 5.34 -1.24 6.77
CA GLN A 133 6.24 -1.54 5.67
C GLN A 133 7.61 -0.93 5.91
N ARG A 134 8.66 -1.76 5.83
CA ARG A 134 10.04 -1.38 6.14
C ARG A 134 10.92 -1.60 4.92
N PHE A 135 11.62 -0.56 4.50
CA PHE A 135 12.68 -0.64 3.49
C PHE A 135 13.99 -0.98 4.19
N VAL A 136 14.56 -2.13 3.88
CA VAL A 136 15.83 -2.60 4.44
C VAL A 136 16.83 -2.70 3.31
N SER A 137 17.98 -2.04 3.43
CA SER A 137 19.00 -2.14 2.40
C SER A 137 19.68 -3.50 2.40
N CYS A 138 19.87 -4.07 1.22
CA CYS A 138 20.63 -5.31 1.06
C CYS A 138 22.14 -5.09 1.20
N LYS A 139 22.62 -3.83 1.16
CA LYS A 139 24.05 -3.51 1.28
C LYS A 139 24.55 -3.66 2.71
N ASP A 140 23.80 -3.14 3.68
CA ASP A 140 24.23 -3.02 5.07
C ASP A 140 23.17 -3.52 6.08
N GLY A 141 22.02 -4.01 5.61
CA GLY A 141 20.91 -4.46 6.47
C GLY A 141 20.17 -3.33 7.19
N MET A 142 20.48 -2.06 6.89
CA MET A 142 19.93 -0.93 7.62
C MET A 142 18.51 -0.58 7.13
N VAL A 143 17.62 -0.37 8.09
CA VAL A 143 16.30 0.20 7.82
C VAL A 143 16.46 1.62 7.30
N SER A 144 16.08 1.81 6.04
CA SER A 144 16.22 3.04 5.28
C SER A 144 14.96 3.91 5.38
N ALA A 145 13.78 3.29 5.42
CA ALA A 145 12.51 3.95 5.68
C ALA A 145 11.51 3.00 6.37
N VAL A 146 10.60 3.56 7.17
CA VAL A 146 9.47 2.84 7.79
C VAL A 146 8.19 3.58 7.48
N MET A 147 7.15 2.83 7.14
CA MET A 147 5.83 3.35 6.82
C MET A 147 4.76 2.66 7.65
N PHE A 148 3.86 3.47 8.22
CA PHE A 148 2.56 3.02 8.67
C PHE A 148 1.49 3.45 7.69
N CYS A 149 0.58 2.54 7.37
CA CYS A 149 -0.52 2.77 6.45
C CYS A 149 -1.83 2.25 7.04
N LYS A 150 -2.85 3.12 7.07
CA LYS A 150 -4.22 2.81 7.48
C LYS A 150 -5.02 2.52 6.22
N GLN A 151 -5.56 1.31 6.13
CA GLN A 151 -6.30 0.83 4.98
C GLN A 151 -7.76 0.63 5.36
N ASN A 152 -8.61 1.59 5.02
CA ASN A 152 -10.04 1.54 5.29
C ASN A 152 -10.70 0.50 4.40
N VAL A 153 -11.51 -0.37 4.99
CA VAL A 153 -12.39 -1.31 4.32
C VAL A 153 -13.76 -0.65 4.15
N LEU A 154 -14.22 -0.56 2.91
CA LEU A 154 -15.54 -0.02 2.57
C LEU A 154 -16.46 -1.16 2.16
N ARG A 155 -17.76 -1.00 2.42
CA ARG A 155 -18.83 -1.98 2.13
C ARG A 155 -18.66 -3.33 2.86
N SER A 156 -17.72 -3.43 3.81
CA SER A 156 -17.48 -4.58 4.69
C SER A 156 -16.65 -4.12 5.91
N SER A 157 -16.01 -5.05 6.62
CA SER A 157 -15.07 -4.77 7.71
C SER A 157 -13.87 -5.73 7.66
N PRO A 158 -12.74 -5.38 8.31
CA PRO A 158 -11.62 -6.29 8.51
C PRO A 158 -12.05 -7.63 9.13
N ASP A 159 -12.90 -7.60 10.16
CA ASP A 159 -13.39 -8.81 10.83
C ASP A 159 -14.14 -9.76 9.87
N LYS A 160 -15.00 -9.22 9.00
CA LYS A 160 -15.73 -10.05 8.01
C LYS A 160 -14.78 -10.65 6.98
N ILE A 161 -13.77 -9.89 6.55
CA ILE A 161 -12.73 -10.37 5.63
C ILE A 161 -11.95 -11.53 6.27
N LEU A 162 -11.52 -11.38 7.51
CA LEU A 162 -10.74 -12.39 8.22
C LEU A 162 -11.58 -13.61 8.58
N GLN A 163 -12.84 -13.42 8.99
CA GLN A 163 -13.76 -14.52 9.21
C GLN A 163 -14.00 -15.33 7.93
N PHE A 164 -14.11 -14.65 6.78
CA PHE A 164 -14.24 -15.32 5.49
C PHE A 164 -13.00 -16.17 5.14
N LEU A 165 -11.80 -15.66 5.44
CA LEU A 165 -10.53 -16.35 5.18
C LEU A 165 -10.27 -17.51 6.14
N CYS A 166 -10.32 -17.24 7.43
CA CYS A 166 -9.95 -18.19 8.48
C CYS A 166 -11.09 -19.14 8.86
N LYS A 167 -12.32 -18.91 8.37
CA LYS A 167 -13.55 -19.65 8.73
C LYS A 167 -13.86 -19.65 10.22
N ARG A 168 -13.28 -18.70 10.96
CA ARG A 168 -13.46 -18.48 12.40
C ARG A 168 -13.30 -17.00 12.71
N LYS A 169 -13.80 -16.56 13.85
CA LYS A 169 -13.45 -15.24 14.37
C LYS A 169 -11.96 -15.23 14.71
N VAL A 170 -11.25 -14.22 14.23
CA VAL A 170 -9.81 -14.03 14.50
C VAL A 170 -9.71 -13.00 15.62
N GLU A 171 -8.88 -13.29 16.62
CA GLU A 171 -8.59 -12.33 17.68
C GLU A 171 -7.74 -11.20 17.12
N VAL A 172 -8.05 -9.98 17.53
CA VAL A 172 -7.34 -8.78 17.11
C VAL A 172 -5.99 -8.77 17.84
N PRO A 173 -4.85 -8.71 17.12
CA PRO A 173 -3.54 -8.57 17.75
C PRO A 173 -3.45 -7.29 18.57
N GLU A 174 -2.67 -7.32 19.65
CA GLU A 174 -2.39 -6.13 20.44
C GLU A 174 -1.81 -5.01 19.58
N PHE A 175 -2.18 -3.77 19.89
CA PHE A 175 -1.68 -2.59 19.22
C PHE A 175 -0.31 -2.23 19.82
N PRO A 176 0.79 -2.30 19.05
CA PRO A 176 2.07 -1.81 19.53
C PRO A 176 1.99 -0.32 19.92
N GLU A 177 2.77 0.08 20.92
CA GLU A 177 2.73 1.44 21.49
C GLU A 177 2.96 2.53 20.43
N ASP A 178 3.94 2.34 19.54
CA ASP A 178 4.24 3.27 18.46
C ASP A 178 3.09 3.41 17.45
N LEU A 179 2.44 2.29 17.11
CA LEU A 179 1.24 2.29 16.29
C LEU A 179 0.08 3.00 16.99
N GLN A 180 -0.10 2.80 18.29
CA GLN A 180 -1.17 3.46 19.05
C GLN A 180 -0.97 4.99 19.08
N HIS A 181 0.26 5.46 19.26
CA HIS A 181 0.57 6.89 19.16
C HIS A 181 0.24 7.45 17.77
N TRP A 182 0.58 6.72 16.72
CA TRP A 182 0.27 7.11 15.35
C TRP A 182 -1.25 7.13 15.06
N ILE A 183 -2.00 6.16 15.57
CA ILE A 183 -3.47 6.14 15.48
C ILE A 183 -4.06 7.37 16.20
N ASN A 184 -3.57 7.68 17.39
CA ASN A 184 -4.02 8.85 18.16
C ASN A 184 -3.72 10.16 17.43
N PHE A 185 -2.55 10.28 16.79
CA PHE A 185 -2.20 11.41 15.93
C PHE A 185 -3.19 11.59 14.78
N ILE A 186 -3.51 10.52 14.06
CA ILE A 186 -4.51 10.56 12.96
C ILE A 186 -5.90 10.91 13.49
N ALA A 187 -6.31 10.35 14.63
CA ALA A 187 -7.61 10.61 15.23
C ALA A 187 -7.75 12.09 15.63
N ALA A 188 -6.70 12.68 16.22
CA ALA A 188 -6.66 14.10 16.55
C ALA A 188 -6.78 14.98 15.30
N SER A 189 -6.01 14.67 14.24
CA SER A 189 -6.10 15.36 12.94
C SER A 189 -7.50 15.26 12.33
N SER A 190 -8.10 14.07 12.32
CA SER A 190 -9.45 13.87 11.80
C SER A 190 -10.51 14.65 12.58
N LYS A 191 -10.38 14.77 13.91
CA LYS A 191 -11.29 15.57 14.74
C LYS A 191 -11.20 17.05 14.40
N ALA A 192 -10.00 17.58 14.20
CA ALA A 192 -9.80 18.98 13.81
C ALA A 192 -10.47 19.29 12.46
N LEU A 193 -10.23 18.47 11.44
CA LEU A 193 -10.83 18.64 10.10
C LEU A 193 -12.37 18.60 10.11
N ARG A 194 -12.97 17.77 10.97
CA ARG A 194 -14.43 17.75 11.14
C ARG A 194 -14.94 19.05 11.74
N GLY A 195 -14.24 19.60 12.73
CA GLY A 195 -14.57 20.89 13.32
C GLY A 195 -14.54 22.02 12.29
N GLU A 196 -13.51 22.06 11.44
CA GLU A 196 -13.38 23.04 10.35
C GLU A 196 -14.57 22.96 9.38
N SER A 197 -14.92 21.75 8.91
CA SER A 197 -16.03 21.56 7.96
C SER A 197 -17.40 22.01 8.51
N GLN A 198 -17.63 21.84 9.82
CA GLN A 198 -18.88 22.27 10.45
C GLN A 198 -18.97 23.80 10.60
N LEU A 199 -17.83 24.47 10.75
CA LEU A 199 -17.76 25.93 10.82
C LEU A 199 -18.00 26.56 9.45
N ASP A 200 -17.45 25.97 8.38
CA ASP A 200 -17.65 26.46 7.02
C ASP A 200 -19.10 26.33 6.55
N ASN A 201 -19.78 25.21 6.88
CA ASN A 201 -21.20 25.05 6.57
C ASN A 201 -22.08 26.10 7.26
N LYS A 202 -21.76 26.51 8.49
CA LYS A 202 -22.49 27.55 9.23
C LYS A 202 -22.24 28.97 8.73
N LYS A 203 -21.13 29.23 8.04
CA LYS A 203 -20.82 30.54 7.45
C LYS A 203 -21.46 30.75 6.08
N ASN A 204 -21.84 29.66 5.41
CA ASN A 204 -22.44 29.64 4.08
C ASN A 204 -23.98 29.52 4.12
N GLU A 205 -24.56 29.44 5.32
CA GLU A 205 -26.01 29.58 5.60
C GLU A 205 -26.32 31.03 6.02
#